data_AF-A0A3G6URX1-F1
#
_entry.id   AF-A0A3G6URX1-F1
#
_cell.length_a   1.000
_cell.length_b   1.000
_cell.length_c   1.000
_cell.angle_alpha   90.00
_cell.angle_beta   90.00
_cell.angle_gamma   90.00
#
_symmetry.space_group_name_H-M   'P 1'
#
loop_
_entity.id
_entity.type
_entity.pdbx_description
1 polymer ?
#
loop_
_entity_poly.entity_id
_entity_poly.type
_entity_poly.pdbx_seq_one_letter_code
_entity_poly.pdbx_strand_id
1 'polypeptide(L)'
;MSHTNPQMEIVIRVNELLDLSSRLKEREQDLLDIEQGFTHSYFKASSHYPQIEQTEISYHAESIRIQLAKLTETMAHLAEITRMTPAKLNSADQQSAEQITHS
;
A
#
# COMPACT_ATOMS: atom_id res chain seq x y z
N MET A 1 -25.97 -13.46 27.65
CA MET A 1 -25.93 -13.02 26.24
C MET A 1 -25.18 -11.70 26.22
N SER A 2 -23.99 -11.68 25.62
CA SER A 2 -23.16 -10.49 25.57
C SER A 2 -23.69 -9.58 24.47
N HIS A 3 -24.33 -8.48 24.86
CA HIS A 3 -24.67 -7.40 23.92
C HIS A 3 -23.37 -6.67 23.60
N THR A 4 -22.71 -7.04 22.50
CA THR A 4 -21.67 -6.19 21.91
C THR A 4 -22.34 -4.93 21.38
N ASN A 5 -21.91 -3.78 21.89
CA ASN A 5 -22.39 -2.48 21.43
C ASN A 5 -21.92 -2.27 19.98
N PRO A 6 -22.82 -2.11 18.99
CA PRO A 6 -22.45 -1.99 17.58
C PRO A 6 -21.51 -0.81 17.29
N GLN A 7 -21.53 0.26 18.10
CA GLN A 7 -20.58 1.36 17.99
C GLN A 7 -19.15 0.93 18.33
N MET A 8 -18.97 0.04 19.32
CA MET A 8 -17.66 -0.48 19.71
C MET A 8 -17.09 -1.39 18.61
N GLU A 9 -17.95 -2.16 17.94
CA GLU A 9 -17.55 -3.03 16.83
C GLU A 9 -17.09 -2.23 15.60
N ILE A 10 -17.74 -1.10 15.30
CA ILE A 10 -17.33 -0.20 14.21
C ILE A 10 -15.95 0.42 14.49
N VAL A 11 -15.72 0.91 15.72
CA VAL A 11 -14.43 1.50 16.11
C VAL A 11 -13.28 0.49 16.02
N ILE A 12 -13.52 -0.76 16.43
CA ILE A 12 -12.52 -1.84 16.31
C ILE A 12 -12.17 -2.09 14.83
N ARG A 13 -13.17 -2.21 13.96
CA ARG A 13 -12.96 -2.41 12.51
C ARG A 13 -12.24 -1.24 11.83
N VAL A 14 -12.48 0.00 12.28
CA VAL A 14 -11.78 1.19 11.78
C VAL A 14 -10.30 1.16 12.14
N ASN A 15 -9.96 0.82 13.39
CA ASN A 15 -8.57 0.73 13.82
C ASN A 15 -7.81 -0.37 13.08
N GLU A 16 -8.44 -1.52 12.83
CA GLU A 16 -7.87 -2.61 12.02
C GLU A 16 -7.57 -2.17 10.58
N LEU A 17 -8.46 -1.39 9.97
CA LEU A 17 -8.26 -0.85 8.61
C LEU A 17 -7.13 0.19 8.57
N LEU A 18 -6.99 1.02 9.59
CA LEU A 18 -5.90 1.99 9.70
C LEU A 18 -4.54 1.30 9.92
N ASP A 19 -4.48 0.27 10.78
CA ASP A 19 -3.28 -0.55 10.98
C ASP A 19 -2.87 -1.23 9.67
N LEU A 20 -3.83 -1.84 8.98
CA LEU A 20 -3.60 -2.46 7.67
C LEU A 20 -3.09 -1.44 6.64
N SER A 21 -3.68 -0.24 6.59
CA SER A 21 -3.23 0.84 5.70
C SER A 21 -1.78 1.24 5.98
N SER A 22 -1.40 1.38 7.26
CA SER A 22 -0.03 1.69 7.67
C SER A 22 0.95 0.60 7.23
N ARG A 23 0.62 -0.66 7.49
CA ARG A 23 1.45 -1.81 7.09
C ARG A 23 1.60 -1.92 5.57
N LEU A 24 0.55 -1.62 4.81
CA LEU A 24 0.62 -1.58 3.35
C LEU A 24 1.54 -0.45 2.85
N LYS A 25 1.54 0.72 3.51
CA LYS A 25 2.48 1.80 3.21
C LYS A 25 3.93 1.45 3.54
N GLU A 26 4.18 0.78 4.66
CA GLU A 26 5.51 0.26 4.97
C GLU A 26 5.99 -0.73 3.91
N ARG A 27 5.13 -1.66 3.47
CA ARG A 27 5.45 -2.60 2.39
C ARG A 27 5.67 -1.93 1.05
N GLU A 28 4.90 -0.89 0.72
CA GLU A 28 5.12 -0.07 -0.49
C GLU A 28 6.52 0.55 -0.46
N GLN A 29 6.94 1.12 0.69
CA GLN A 29 8.27 1.69 0.85
C GLN A 29 9.37 0.63 0.72
N ASP A 30 9.20 -0.53 1.36
CA ASP A 30 10.16 -1.64 1.23
C ASP A 30 10.36 -2.07 -0.23
N LEU A 31 9.29 -2.09 -1.03
CA LEU A 31 9.34 -2.44 -2.45
C LEU A 31 10.06 -1.38 -3.28
N LEU A 32 9.86 -0.09 -2.99
CA LEU A 32 10.58 1.02 -3.62
C LEU A 32 12.09 0.93 -3.33
N ASP A 33 12.47 0.63 -2.09
CA ASP A 33 13.86 0.46 -1.69
C ASP A 33 14.50 -0.75 -2.40
N ILE A 34 13.76 -1.85 -2.54
CA ILE A 34 14.18 -3.04 -3.30
C ILE A 34 14.35 -2.70 -4.79
N GLU A 35 13.41 -1.97 -5.41
CA GLU A 35 13.50 -1.56 -6.82
C GLU A 35 14.74 -0.68 -7.06
N GLN A 36 15.01 0.26 -6.15
CA GLN A 36 16.18 1.13 -6.23
C GLN A 36 17.48 0.31 -6.10
N GLY A 37 17.55 -0.59 -5.12
CA GLY A 37 18.69 -1.48 -4.92
C GLY A 37 18.93 -2.42 -6.11
N PHE A 38 17.86 -2.96 -6.70
CA PHE A 38 17.91 -3.80 -7.88
C PHE A 38 18.44 -3.04 -9.10
N THR A 39 17.86 -1.88 -9.40
CA THR A 39 18.27 -1.01 -10.50
C THR A 39 19.73 -0.60 -10.38
N HIS A 40 20.16 -0.20 -9.19
CA HIS A 40 21.56 0.17 -8.93
C HIS A 40 22.50 -1.02 -9.17
N SER A 41 22.15 -2.21 -8.66
CA SER A 41 22.96 -3.41 -8.79
C SER A 41 23.07 -3.87 -10.25
N TYR A 42 21.97 -3.82 -11.00
CA TYR A 42 21.95 -4.16 -12.42
C TYR A 42 22.79 -3.18 -13.24
N PHE A 43 22.65 -1.87 -13.01
CA PHE A 43 23.46 -0.85 -13.68
C PHE A 43 24.97 -1.02 -13.38
N LYS A 44 25.30 -1.30 -12.12
CA LYS A 44 26.69 -1.59 -11.75
C LYS A 44 27.20 -2.84 -12.47
N ALA A 45 26.42 -3.91 -12.55
CA ALA A 45 26.79 -5.11 -13.27
C ALA A 45 26.97 -4.85 -14.78
N SER A 46 26.04 -4.14 -15.43
CA SER A 46 26.13 -3.84 -16.86
C SER A 46 27.33 -2.96 -17.21
N SER A 47 27.72 -2.04 -16.32
CA SER A 47 28.94 -1.22 -16.51
C SER A 47 30.24 -2.04 -16.49
N HIS A 48 30.29 -3.16 -15.77
CA HIS A 48 31.46 -4.05 -15.70
C HIS A 48 31.39 -5.17 -16.75
N TYR A 49 30.18 -5.54 -17.19
CA TYR A 49 29.91 -6.60 -18.15
C TYR A 49 28.96 -6.07 -19.25
N PRO A 50 29.48 -5.33 -20.26
CA PRO A 50 28.64 -4.71 -21.28
C PRO A 50 27.80 -5.70 -22.08
N GLN A 51 28.26 -6.95 -22.22
CA GLN A 51 27.49 -8.00 -22.89
C GLN A 51 26.23 -8.44 -22.14
N ILE A 52 26.02 -8.07 -20.87
CA ILE A 52 24.80 -8.45 -20.11
C ILE A 52 23.53 -8.02 -20.84
N GLU A 53 23.55 -6.87 -21.53
CA GLU A 53 22.40 -6.37 -22.27
C GLU A 53 21.94 -7.32 -23.38
N GLN A 54 22.85 -8.16 -23.90
CA GLN A 54 22.61 -9.13 -24.97
C GLN A 54 22.30 -10.54 -24.45
N THR A 55 22.16 -10.70 -23.12
CA THR A 55 21.89 -11.99 -22.49
C THR A 55 20.46 -12.07 -21.95
N GLU A 56 19.99 -13.27 -21.65
CA GLU A 56 18.70 -13.47 -20.96
C GLU A 56 18.62 -12.75 -19.61
N ILE A 57 19.77 -12.41 -19.00
CA ILE A 57 19.84 -11.64 -17.75
C ILE A 57 19.17 -10.27 -17.92
N SER A 58 19.34 -9.58 -19.05
CA SER A 58 18.72 -8.27 -19.28
C SER A 58 17.20 -8.39 -19.40
N TYR A 59 16.72 -9.42 -20.09
CA TYR A 59 15.29 -9.73 -20.18
C TYR A 59 14.67 -10.03 -18.81
N HIS A 60 15.33 -10.87 -18.01
CA HIS A 60 14.85 -11.19 -16.67
C HIS A 60 14.89 -9.97 -15.75
N ALA A 61 15.91 -9.13 -15.86
CA ALA A 61 16.00 -7.90 -15.07
C ALA A 61 14.85 -6.94 -15.36
N GLU A 62 14.50 -6.76 -16.64
CA GLU A 62 13.35 -5.94 -17.01
C GLU A 62 12.02 -6.56 -16.54
N SER A 63 11.88 -7.89 -16.64
CA SER A 63 10.69 -8.59 -16.12
C SER A 63 10.51 -8.39 -14.61
N ILE A 64 11.60 -8.51 -13.84
CA ILE A 64 11.60 -8.26 -12.39
C ILE A 64 11.19 -6.82 -12.10
N ARG A 65 11.76 -5.84 -12.82
CA ARG A 65 11.42 -4.42 -12.66
C ARG A 65 9.93 -4.15 -12.90
N ILE A 66 9.36 -4.71 -13.97
CA ILE A 66 7.92 -4.58 -14.27
C ILE A 66 7.05 -5.21 -13.16
N GLN A 67 7.45 -6.38 -12.64
CA GLN A 67 6.70 -7.06 -11.58
C GLN A 67 6.77 -6.27 -10.25
N LEU A 68 7.93 -5.72 -9.91
CA LEU A 68 8.10 -4.85 -8.73
C LEU A 68 7.25 -3.58 -8.84
N ALA A 69 7.22 -2.93 -10.00
CA ALA A 69 6.39 -1.75 -10.21
C ALA A 69 4.89 -2.05 -10.02
N LYS A 70 4.40 -3.16 -10.59
CA LYS A 70 3.00 -3.59 -10.42
C LYS A 70 2.64 -3.93 -8.97
N LEU A 71 3.57 -4.59 -8.26
CA LEU A 71 3.35 -4.95 -6.87
C LEU A 71 3.30 -3.68 -5.99
N THR A 72 4.20 -2.73 -6.24
CA THR A 72 4.25 -1.44 -5.54
C THR A 72 2.95 -0.65 -5.76
N GLU A 73 2.49 -0.53 -7.01
CA GLU A 73 1.21 0.11 -7.34
C GLU A 73 0.03 -0.56 -6.65
N THR A 74 0.01 -1.89 -6.60
CA THR A 74 -1.04 -2.65 -5.91
C THR A 74 -1.06 -2.35 -4.41
N MET A 75 0.11 -2.30 -3.76
CA MET A 75 0.21 -1.96 -2.34
C MET A 75 -0.27 -0.53 -2.06
N ALA A 76 0.08 0.43 -2.93
CA ALA A 76 -0.37 1.81 -2.84
C ALA A 76 -1.90 1.92 -2.95
N HIS A 77 -2.50 1.23 -3.92
CA HIS A 77 -3.96 1.19 -4.09
C HIS A 77 -4.68 0.55 -2.88
N LEU A 78 -4.15 -0.56 -2.35
CA LEU A 78 -4.72 -1.19 -1.17
C LEU A 78 -4.62 -0.28 0.06
N ALA A 79 -3.50 0.42 0.25
CA ALA A 79 -3.32 1.38 1.33
C ALA A 79 -4.33 2.53 1.23
N GLU A 80 -4.61 3.01 0.02
CA GLU A 80 -5.60 4.06 -0.21
C GLU A 80 -7.02 3.59 0.11
N ILE A 81 -7.44 2.42 -0.39
CA ILE A 81 -8.78 1.85 -0.15
C ILE A 81 -9.02 1.66 1.36
N THR A 82 -8.03 1.12 2.06
CA THR A 82 -8.09 0.87 3.51
C THR A 82 -8.12 2.17 4.32
N ARG A 83 -7.52 3.26 3.83
CA ARG A 83 -7.60 4.60 4.44
C ARG A 83 -8.92 5.32 4.18
N MET A 84 -9.46 5.20 2.97
CA MET A 84 -10.71 5.88 2.58
C MET A 84 -11.93 5.37 3.37
N THR A 85 -11.91 4.10 3.77
CA THR A 85 -13.05 3.48 4.45
C THR A 85 -13.30 4.10 5.85
N PRO A 86 -12.29 4.22 6.74
CA PRO A 86 -12.37 5.04 7.94
C PRO A 86 -12.77 6.50 7.71
N ALA A 87 -12.19 7.16 6.70
CA ALA A 87 -12.47 8.57 6.44
C ALA A 87 -13.94 8.83 6.07
N LYS A 88 -14.55 7.92 5.30
CA LYS A 88 -15.98 7.95 4.96
C LYS A 88 -16.88 7.71 6.18
N LEU A 89 -16.48 6.83 7.09
CA LEU A 89 -17.22 6.58 8.34
C LEU A 89 -17.19 7.81 9.25
N ASN A 90 -16.02 8.42 9.46
CA ASN A 90 -15.89 9.62 10.29
C ASN A 90 -16.71 10.81 9.75
N SER A 91 -16.78 10.98 8.43
CA SER A 91 -17.55 12.06 7.82
C SER A 91 -19.06 11.81 7.89
N ALA A 92 -19.51 10.56 7.77
CA ALA A 92 -20.92 10.19 7.98
C ALA A 92 -21.37 10.41 9.44
N ASP A 93 -20.51 10.10 10.42
CA ASP A 93 -20.78 10.33 11.84
C ASP A 93 -20.86 11.83 12.16
N GLN A 94 -19.96 12.65 11.60
CA GLN A 94 -19.99 14.11 11.77
C GLN A 94 -21.27 14.73 11.18
N GLN A 95 -21.67 14.33 9.97
CA GLN A 95 -22.90 14.82 9.35
C GLN A 95 -24.15 14.44 10.16
N SER A 96 -24.17 13.23 10.71
CA SER A 96 -25.26 12.76 11.58
C SER A 96 -25.32 13.56 12.88
N ALA A 97 -24.16 13.86 13.49
CA ALA A 97 -24.09 14.67 14.70
C ALA A 97 -24.54 16.12 14.47
N GLU A 98 -24.16 16.74 13.34
CA GLU A 98 -24.58 18.09 12.97
C GLU A 98 -26.10 18.19 12.76
N GLN A 99 -26.73 17.18 12.13
CA GLN A 99 -28.19 17.16 11.92
C GLN A 99 -28.97 17.07 13.24
N ILE A 100 -28.48 16.31 14.22
CA ILE A 100 -29.13 16.16 15.53
C ILE A 100 -29.01 17.45 16.35
N THR A 101 -27.91 18.20 16.19
CA THR A 101 -27.65 19.43 16.96
C THR A 101 -28.44 20.64 16.44
N HIS A 102 -28.96 20.56 15.20
CA HIS A 102 -29.77 21.60 14.55
C HIS A 102 -31.27 21.25 14.42
N SER A 103 -31.70 20.12 15.01
CA SER A 103 -33.11 19.70 15.10
C SER A 103 -33.70 20.03 16.48
#